data_AF-A0A2G9T634-F1
#
_entry.id   AF-A0A2G9T634-F1
#
_cell.length_a   1.000
_cell.length_b   1.000
_cell.length_c   1.000
_cell.angle_alpha   90.00
_cell.angle_beta   90.00
_cell.angle_gamma   90.00
#
_symmetry.space_group_name_H-M   'P 1'
#
loop_
_entity.id
_entity.type
_entity.pdbx_description
1 polymer ?
#
loop_
_entity_poly.entity_id
_entity_poly.type
_entity_poly.pdbx_seq_one_letter_code
_entity_poly.pdbx_strand_id
1 'polypeptide(L)'
;MPFFKRFMPILLPMYPVIEEKVKWDVYGEKYRPEDYTVSKLRVHLPVPQEIIKEADDPTANMVVPIADDAPTKCITVIEKIEVSCNVEYIEFEGRSDGESTKKLIAQMKPKQLIIVHGSAQATRHLAQYCYDNNIAQ
;
A
#
# COMPACT_ATOMS: atom_id res chain seq x y z
N MET A 1 -33.44 40.52 16.65
CA MET A 1 -31.95 40.42 16.56
C MET A 1 -31.60 39.36 15.53
N PRO A 2 -31.06 39.71 14.35
CA PRO A 2 -30.58 38.72 13.40
C PRO A 2 -29.14 38.33 13.77
N PHE A 3 -28.92 37.04 14.04
CA PHE A 3 -27.62 36.48 14.34
C PHE A 3 -26.94 36.07 13.02
N PHE A 4 -26.22 37.01 12.41
CA PHE A 4 -25.47 36.77 11.18
C PHE A 4 -24.12 36.12 11.52
N LYS A 5 -24.00 34.79 11.37
CA LYS A 5 -22.70 34.11 11.44
C LYS A 5 -21.88 34.50 10.21
N ARG A 6 -20.94 35.42 10.40
CA ARG A 6 -19.89 35.79 9.44
C ARG A 6 -18.96 34.58 9.25
N PHE A 7 -19.07 33.89 8.13
CA PHE A 7 -18.06 32.92 7.71
C PHE A 7 -16.78 33.68 7.32
N MET A 8 -15.75 33.65 8.17
CA MET A 8 -14.40 33.97 7.73
C MET A 8 -13.75 32.66 7.26
N PRO A 9 -13.34 32.53 6.00
CA PRO A 9 -12.47 31.44 5.62
C PRO A 9 -11.15 31.61 6.38
N ILE A 10 -10.77 30.59 7.14
CA ILE A 10 -9.47 30.54 7.80
C ILE A 10 -8.43 30.45 6.69
N LEU A 11 -7.88 31.59 6.27
CA LEU A 11 -6.74 31.64 5.37
C LEU A 11 -5.50 31.34 6.23
N LEU A 12 -5.17 30.06 6.37
CA LEU A 12 -3.87 29.66 6.90
C LEU A 12 -2.80 30.20 5.93
N PRO A 13 -1.75 30.90 6.41
CA PRO A 13 -0.62 31.23 5.55
C PRO A 13 0.05 29.94 5.15
N MET A 14 -0.29 29.42 3.97
CA MET A 14 0.50 28.34 3.36
C MET A 14 1.88 28.92 3.07
N TYR A 15 2.91 28.25 3.58
CA TYR A 15 4.30 28.53 3.22
C TYR A 15 4.41 28.51 1.68
N PRO A 16 5.14 29.43 1.03
CA PRO A 16 5.28 29.43 -0.41
C PRO A 16 6.03 28.15 -0.84
N VAL A 17 5.26 27.12 -1.20
CA VAL A 17 5.77 25.91 -1.84
C VAL A 17 5.67 26.17 -3.34
N ILE A 18 6.83 26.30 -3.98
CA ILE A 18 6.90 26.39 -5.42
C ILE A 18 6.78 24.96 -5.94
N GLU A 19 5.57 24.57 -6.37
CA GLU A 19 5.36 23.28 -7.00
C GLU A 19 5.99 23.27 -8.41
N GLU A 20 6.99 22.40 -8.60
CA GLU A 20 7.57 22.18 -9.92
C GLU A 20 6.58 21.43 -10.81
N LYS A 21 6.49 21.81 -12.09
CA LYS A 21 5.64 21.12 -13.06
C LYS A 21 6.18 19.71 -13.32
N VAL A 22 5.54 18.71 -12.72
CA VAL A 22 5.84 17.29 -12.91
C VAL A 22 5.39 16.83 -14.30
N LYS A 23 6.27 16.13 -15.01
CA LYS A 23 5.94 15.48 -16.29
C LYS A 23 5.43 14.07 -16.01
N TRP A 24 4.20 13.80 -16.43
CA TRP A 24 3.52 12.51 -16.29
C TRP A 24 3.61 11.70 -17.59
N ASP A 25 3.94 10.43 -17.49
CA ASP A 25 3.74 9.44 -18.55
C ASP A 25 2.61 8.45 -18.18
N VAL A 26 2.39 7.43 -19.00
CA VAL A 26 1.32 6.42 -18.81
C VAL A 26 1.51 5.60 -17.52
N TYR A 27 2.71 5.60 -16.94
CA TYR A 27 3.08 4.88 -15.73
C TYR A 27 3.21 5.78 -14.50
N GLY A 28 3.13 7.11 -14.63
CA GLY A 28 3.12 8.05 -13.52
C GLY A 28 4.10 9.21 -13.66
N GLU A 29 4.57 9.74 -12.54
CA GLU A 29 5.69 10.69 -12.55
C GLU A 29 6.96 9.97 -13.03
N LYS A 30 7.70 10.62 -13.93
CA LYS A 30 8.98 10.11 -14.41
C LYS A 30 9.96 9.95 -13.24
N TYR A 31 10.38 8.71 -12.97
CA TYR A 31 11.35 8.39 -11.93
C TYR A 31 12.68 9.15 -12.15
N ARG A 32 13.06 9.98 -11.18
CA ARG A 32 14.33 10.71 -11.13
C ARG A 32 15.25 10.05 -10.08
N PRO A 33 16.30 9.31 -10.49
CA PRO A 33 17.18 8.61 -9.55
C PRO A 33 17.83 9.54 -8.52
N GLU A 34 18.05 10.80 -8.91
CA GLU A 34 18.68 11.83 -8.08
C GLU A 34 17.87 12.18 -6.82
N ASP A 35 16.55 11.99 -6.84
CA ASP A 35 15.65 12.29 -5.72
C ASP A 35 15.67 11.22 -4.63
N TYR A 36 16.19 10.03 -4.94
CA TYR A 36 16.31 8.90 -4.03
C TYR A 36 17.74 8.66 -3.55
N THR A 37 18.65 9.61 -3.83
CA THR A 37 20.00 9.57 -3.25
C THR A 37 19.92 9.91 -1.77
N VAL A 38 20.69 9.16 -0.96
CA VAL A 38 20.73 9.28 0.52
C VAL A 38 20.98 10.72 0.97
N SER A 39 21.68 11.51 0.16
CA SER A 39 21.97 12.92 0.36
C SER A 39 20.71 13.81 0.46
N LYS A 40 19.68 13.58 -0.36
CA LYS A 40 18.43 14.37 -0.35
C LYS A 40 17.41 13.87 0.67
N LEU A 41 17.42 12.57 0.99
CA LEU A 41 16.58 11.96 2.03
C LEU A 41 16.90 12.48 3.45
N ARG A 42 18.16 12.88 3.70
CA ARG A 42 18.58 13.51 4.96
C ARG A 42 17.88 14.83 5.28
N VAL A 43 17.32 15.52 4.27
CA VAL A 43 16.68 16.84 4.45
C VAL A 43 15.21 16.72 4.87
N HIS A 44 14.55 15.58 4.61
CA HIS A 44 13.10 15.42 4.80
C HIS A 44 12.69 14.53 5.97
N LEU A 45 13.63 13.81 6.61
CA LEU A 45 13.36 13.06 7.82
C LEU A 45 14.11 13.67 9.01
N PRO A 46 13.45 13.93 10.16
CA PRO A 46 14.15 14.21 11.40
C PRO A 46 14.72 12.87 11.89
N VAL A 47 15.87 12.49 11.35
CA VAL A 47 16.66 11.39 11.89
C VAL A 47 17.34 11.94 13.15
N PRO A 48 17.12 11.35 14.35
CA PRO A 48 17.78 11.82 15.57
C PRO A 48 19.30 11.80 15.40
N GLN A 49 19.95 12.95 15.63
CA GLN A 49 21.38 13.17 15.43
C GLN A 49 22.30 12.44 16.43
N GLU A 50 21.76 11.60 17.32
CA GLU A 50 22.52 11.00 18.42
C GLU A 50 23.09 9.60 18.14
N ILE A 51 22.77 8.97 17.00
CA ILE A 51 23.40 7.69 16.59
C ILE A 51 24.65 7.96 15.73
N ILE A 52 25.34 9.08 15.99
CA ILE A 52 26.58 9.47 15.29
C ILE A 52 27.68 9.55 16.34
N LYS A 53 28.11 8.38 16.80
CA LYS A 53 29.45 8.11 17.32
C LYS A 53 29.53 6.59 17.45
N GLU A 54 30.35 5.99 16.59
CA GLU A 54 30.72 4.57 16.63
C GLU A 54 29.66 3.59 16.10
N ALA A 55 29.37 3.71 14.80
CA ALA A 55 29.01 2.54 14.00
C ALA A 55 29.84 2.61 12.72
N ASP A 56 30.77 1.67 12.57
CA ASP A 56 31.34 1.32 11.28
C ASP A 56 30.21 1.27 10.25
N ASP A 57 30.34 2.05 9.17
CA ASP A 57 29.37 2.18 8.08
C ASP A 57 28.82 0.80 7.66
N PRO A 58 27.59 0.40 8.08
CA PRO A 58 27.02 -0.87 7.67
C PRO A 58 26.48 -0.80 6.23
N THR A 59 26.55 0.39 5.61
CA THR A 59 26.06 0.67 4.25
C THR A 59 27.14 0.54 3.18
N ALA A 60 28.42 0.42 3.54
CA ALA A 60 29.52 0.24 2.58
C ALA A 60 29.42 -1.08 1.78
N ASN A 61 28.64 -2.04 2.27
CA ASN A 61 28.44 -3.35 1.62
C ASN A 61 27.17 -3.45 0.76
N MET A 62 26.40 -2.37 0.58
CA MET A 62 25.43 -2.34 -0.53
C MET A 62 26.15 -2.01 -1.83
N VAL A 63 26.94 -2.97 -2.30
CA VAL A 63 27.34 -3.03 -3.71
C VAL A 63 26.04 -3.24 -4.48
N VAL A 64 25.46 -2.15 -4.95
CA VAL A 64 24.45 -2.19 -6.00
C VAL A 64 25.14 -2.90 -7.16
N PRO A 65 24.72 -4.11 -7.55
CA PRO A 65 25.35 -4.79 -8.66
C PRO A 65 25.22 -3.86 -9.87
N ILE A 66 26.37 -3.37 -10.35
CA ILE A 66 26.45 -2.64 -11.60
C ILE A 66 25.91 -3.63 -12.62
N ALA A 67 24.72 -3.37 -13.15
CA ALA A 67 24.13 -4.22 -14.16
C ALA A 67 25.07 -4.17 -15.38
N ASP A 68 25.75 -5.28 -15.65
CA ASP A 68 26.52 -5.44 -16.87
C ASP A 68 25.57 -5.24 -18.06
N ASP A 69 25.86 -4.27 -18.92
CA ASP A 69 25.06 -3.87 -20.10
C ASP A 69 25.14 -4.90 -21.26
N ALA A 70 25.49 -6.15 -20.95
CA ALA A 70 25.62 -7.20 -21.92
C ALA A 70 24.23 -7.72 -22.34
N PRO A 71 24.00 -7.99 -23.63
CA PRO A 71 22.73 -8.52 -24.11
C PRO A 71 22.50 -9.93 -23.54
N THR A 72 21.37 -10.15 -22.88
CA THR A 72 20.97 -11.45 -22.31
C THR A 72 19.76 -12.05 -23.05
N LYS A 73 19.60 -13.38 -22.94
CA LYS A 73 18.46 -14.13 -23.48
C LYS A 73 17.83 -14.99 -22.38
N CYS A 74 16.51 -14.93 -22.24
CA CYS A 74 15.77 -15.80 -21.32
C CYS A 74 15.74 -17.25 -21.82
N ILE A 75 16.02 -18.20 -20.92
CA ILE A 75 15.91 -19.64 -21.16
C ILE A 75 14.92 -20.21 -20.14
N THR A 76 13.96 -21.01 -20.59
CA THR A 76 12.97 -21.67 -19.73
C THR A 76 13.22 -23.17 -19.74
N VAL A 77 13.36 -23.78 -18.56
CA VAL A 77 13.58 -25.22 -18.39
C VAL A 77 12.55 -25.76 -17.39
N ILE A 78 12.06 -26.96 -17.63
CA ILE A 78 11.14 -27.67 -16.73
C ILE A 78 11.92 -28.80 -16.06
N GLU A 79 12.11 -28.72 -14.75
CA GLU A 79 12.80 -29.73 -13.95
C GLU A 79 11.91 -30.23 -12.82
N LYS A 80 12.13 -31.48 -12.39
CA LYS A 80 11.47 -32.06 -11.23
C LYS A 80 12.38 -31.91 -10.03
N ILE A 81 11.88 -31.27 -8.97
CA ILE A 81 12.62 -30.98 -7.75
C ILE A 81 11.94 -31.74 -6.59
N GLU A 82 12.75 -32.38 -5.74
CA GLU A 82 12.28 -32.98 -4.49
C GLU A 82 12.22 -31.91 -3.39
N VAL A 83 11.05 -31.74 -2.77
CA VAL A 83 10.82 -30.72 -1.74
C VAL A 83 10.96 -31.37 -0.36
N SER A 84 12.17 -31.29 0.21
CA SER A 84 12.51 -31.85 1.54
C SER A 84 12.56 -30.74 2.61
N CYS A 85 11.46 -29.99 2.75
CA CYS A 85 11.34 -28.94 3.77
C CYS A 85 9.95 -28.96 4.43
N ASN A 86 9.84 -28.31 5.60
CA ASN A 86 8.54 -28.10 6.24
C ASN A 86 7.84 -26.91 5.56
N VAL A 87 6.61 -27.12 5.10
CA VAL A 87 5.80 -26.10 4.43
C VAL A 87 4.68 -25.71 5.36
N GLU A 88 4.76 -24.51 5.88
CA GLU A 88 3.71 -23.90 6.69
C GLU A 88 3.13 -22.70 5.94
N TYR A 89 1.81 -22.61 5.94
CA TYR A 89 1.09 -21.49 5.35
C TYR A 89 0.63 -20.55 6.47
N ILE A 90 1.13 -19.32 6.44
CA ILE A 90 0.76 -18.28 7.40
C ILE A 90 0.10 -17.13 6.62
N GLU A 91 -1.14 -16.82 6.99
CA GLU A 91 -1.97 -15.82 6.31
C GLU A 91 -1.62 -14.40 6.77
N PHE A 92 -0.80 -13.69 5.97
CA PHE A 92 -0.49 -12.27 6.17
C PHE A 92 -1.12 -11.37 5.10
N GLU A 93 -2.29 -11.74 4.59
CA GLU A 93 -2.96 -10.98 3.53
C GLU A 93 -3.69 -9.71 4.02
N GLY A 94 -3.80 -9.52 5.33
CA GLY A 94 -4.42 -8.32 5.92
C GLY A 94 -5.91 -8.18 5.60
N ARG A 95 -6.60 -9.28 5.24
CA ARG A 95 -8.02 -9.27 4.95
C ARG A 95 -8.86 -9.34 6.23
N SER A 96 -10.05 -8.77 6.17
CA SER A 96 -11.04 -8.93 7.23
C SER A 96 -11.50 -10.39 7.29
N ASP A 97 -11.59 -10.93 8.50
CA ASP A 97 -12.13 -12.26 8.73
C ASP A 97 -13.62 -12.32 8.37
N GLY A 98 -14.11 -13.55 8.18
CA GLY A 98 -15.50 -13.78 7.76
C GLY A 98 -16.52 -13.30 8.79
N GLU A 99 -16.18 -13.32 10.08
CA GLU A 99 -17.07 -12.86 11.14
C GLU A 99 -17.14 -11.33 11.20
N SER A 100 -15.99 -10.66 11.14
CA SER A 100 -15.92 -9.20 11.07
C SER A 100 -16.60 -8.64 9.84
N THR A 101 -16.44 -9.30 8.69
CA THR A 101 -17.11 -8.88 7.44
C THR A 101 -18.63 -8.96 7.60
N LYS A 102 -19.16 -10.05 8.17
CA LYS A 102 -20.60 -10.18 8.47
C LYS A 102 -21.09 -9.09 9.43
N LYS A 103 -20.35 -8.84 10.51
CA LYS A 103 -20.68 -7.78 11.49
C LYS A 103 -20.70 -6.40 10.86
N LEU A 104 -19.71 -6.07 10.03
CA LEU A 104 -19.62 -4.79 9.34
C LEU A 104 -20.82 -4.57 8.41
N ILE A 105 -21.18 -5.57 7.62
CA ILE A 105 -22.32 -5.50 6.70
C ILE A 105 -23.63 -5.33 7.50
N ALA A 106 -23.79 -6.05 8.61
CA ALA A 106 -24.96 -5.95 9.49
C ALA A 106 -25.11 -4.55 10.13
N GLN A 107 -23.99 -3.90 10.48
CA GLN A 107 -23.99 -2.54 11.02
C GLN A 107 -24.31 -1.49 9.95
N MET A 108 -23.80 -1.67 8.73
CA MET A 108 -24.02 -0.75 7.61
C MET A 108 -25.48 -0.71 7.13
N LYS A 109 -26.22 -1.83 7.22
CA LYS A 109 -27.61 -1.99 6.73
C LYS A 109 -27.81 -1.44 5.31
N PRO A 110 -27.05 -1.94 4.32
CA PRO A 110 -27.18 -1.47 2.94
C PRO A 110 -28.56 -1.83 2.37
N LYS A 111 -29.12 -0.96 1.52
CA LYS A 111 -30.35 -1.27 0.80
C LYS A 111 -30.15 -2.42 -0.18
N GLN A 112 -29.10 -2.36 -0.99
CA GLN A 112 -28.74 -3.39 -1.96
C GLN A 112 -27.29 -3.81 -1.74
N LEU A 113 -27.03 -5.12 -1.84
CA LEU A 113 -25.70 -5.71 -1.66
C LEU A 113 -25.39 -6.62 -2.84
N ILE A 114 -24.22 -6.41 -3.46
CA ILE A 114 -23.69 -7.28 -4.52
C ILE A 114 -22.38 -7.87 -4.01
N ILE A 115 -22.28 -9.20 -4.00
CA ILE A 115 -21.09 -9.91 -3.52
C ILE A 115 -20.30 -10.39 -4.74
N VAL A 116 -19.06 -9.97 -4.84
CA VAL A 116 -18.14 -10.28 -5.94
C VAL A 116 -16.81 -10.80 -5.39
N HIS A 117 -15.94 -11.31 -6.26
CA HIS A 117 -14.57 -11.73 -5.91
C HIS A 117 -14.50 -12.73 -4.73
N GLY A 118 -14.95 -13.95 -4.98
CA GLY A 118 -14.78 -15.08 -4.07
C GLY A 118 -15.14 -16.39 -4.75
N SER A 119 -14.86 -17.51 -4.10
CA SER A 119 -15.34 -18.79 -4.62
C SER A 119 -16.88 -18.80 -4.68
N ALA A 120 -17.44 -19.61 -5.58
CA ALA A 120 -18.89 -19.73 -5.72
C ALA A 120 -19.56 -20.21 -4.41
N GLN A 121 -18.84 -20.97 -3.59
CA GLN A 121 -19.33 -21.41 -2.28
C GLN A 121 -19.31 -20.28 -1.25
N ALA A 122 -18.21 -19.53 -1.15
CA ALA A 122 -18.05 -18.46 -0.17
C ALA A 122 -19.04 -17.31 -0.40
N THR A 123 -19.23 -16.92 -1.66
CA THR A 123 -20.15 -15.84 -2.06
C THR A 123 -21.61 -16.20 -1.75
N ARG A 124 -22.03 -17.44 -2.07
CA ARG A 124 -23.38 -17.94 -1.71
C ARG A 124 -23.59 -18.00 -0.21
N HIS A 125 -22.61 -18.46 0.54
CA HIS A 125 -22.71 -18.54 2.01
C HIS A 125 -22.89 -17.15 2.64
N LEU A 126 -22.14 -16.14 2.17
CA LEU A 126 -22.32 -14.77 2.65
C LEU A 126 -23.66 -14.17 2.20
N ALA A 127 -24.09 -14.42 0.95
CA ALA A 127 -25.39 -13.98 0.46
C ALA A 127 -26.55 -14.56 1.29
N GLN A 128 -26.49 -15.86 1.57
CA GLN A 128 -27.50 -16.55 2.36
C GLN A 128 -27.57 -15.99 3.78
N TYR A 129 -26.44 -15.74 4.41
CA TYR A 129 -26.39 -15.07 5.72
C TYR A 129 -27.07 -13.69 5.69
N CYS A 130 -26.82 -12.88 4.66
CA CYS A 130 -27.45 -11.57 4.53
C CYS A 130 -28.96 -11.66 4.30
N TYR A 131 -29.43 -12.68 3.58
CA TYR A 131 -30.84 -12.92 3.31
C TYR A 131 -31.58 -13.39 4.56
N ASP A 132 -31.05 -14.40 5.26
CA ASP A 132 -31.68 -14.99 6.46
C ASP A 132 -31.83 -13.97 7.59
N ASN A 133 -30.87 -13.04 7.71
CA ASN A 133 -30.88 -11.99 8.73
C ASN A 133 -31.55 -10.69 8.27
N ASN A 134 -32.17 -10.64 7.08
CA ASN A 134 -32.79 -9.45 6.50
C ASN A 134 -31.88 -8.21 6.53
N ILE A 135 -30.59 -8.38 6.25
CA ILE A 135 -29.59 -7.29 6.30
C ILE A 135 -29.63 -6.42 5.04
N ALA A 136 -29.92 -7.03 3.89
CA ALA A 136 -30.08 -6.38 2.59
C ALA A 136 -31.22 -7.06 1.82
N GLN A 137 -32.11 -6.27 1.20
CA GLN A 137 -33.25 -6.74 0.40
C GLN A 137 -33.25 -6.11 -0.99
#